data_AF-A0A238F9G2-F1
#
_entry.id   AF-A0A238F9G2-F1
#
_cell.length_a   1.000
_cell.length_b   1.000
_cell.length_c   1.000
_cell.angle_alpha   90.00
_cell.angle_beta   90.00
_cell.angle_gamma   90.00
#
_symmetry.space_group_name_H-M   'P 1'
#
loop_
_entity.id
_entity.type
_entity.pdbx_description
1 polymer ?
#
loop_
_entity_poly.entity_id
_entity_poly.type
_entity_poly.pdbx_seq_one_letter_code
_entity_poly.pdbx_strand_id
1 'polypeptide(L)'
;MADFDAAFEELIESKLSKLHLDLDQQELSSFVIGILKEHSFEREDKKSAILGYLEKEEDGKLIHLAASSTPASQLTRRPWAATDAMGASIDELLGETGELQDQERAREAEEAQRVADEKKEQNAGKKKLTPEQEAAKQQELLQAYDYVEEEDDAPADEADQAPDAVFVDPRMLSKKARKKAEQKQLAAGVDLLMLPNMNAAIVKGAELQRRKEDAAKASAKREKDKADLKKQK
;
A
#
# COMPACT_ATOMS: atom_id res chain seq x y z
N MET A 1 8.86 6.91 6.14
CA MET A 1 7.78 6.16 6.82
C MET A 1 7.99 6.09 8.34
N ALA A 2 9.06 5.47 8.88
CA ALA A 2 9.22 5.35 10.35
C ALA A 2 9.23 6.69 11.12
N ASP A 3 9.84 7.75 10.57
CA ASP A 3 9.87 9.07 11.21
C ASP A 3 8.51 9.78 11.18
N PHE A 4 7.64 9.47 10.21
CA PHE A 4 6.30 10.04 10.12
C PHE A 4 5.37 9.42 11.14
N ASP A 5 5.37 8.08 11.25
CA ASP A 5 4.56 7.36 12.24
C ASP A 5 4.89 7.82 13.66
N ALA A 6 6.18 7.97 14.00
CA ALA A 6 6.60 8.46 15.31
C ALA A 6 6.12 9.90 15.59
N ALA A 7 6.28 10.82 14.63
CA ALA A 7 5.83 12.20 14.78
C ALA A 7 4.29 12.32 14.85
N PHE A 8 3.58 11.46 14.13
CA PHE A 8 2.12 11.38 14.13
C PHE A 8 1.59 10.89 15.49
N GLU A 9 2.20 9.84 16.04
CA GLU A 9 1.84 9.28 17.34
C GLU A 9 2.16 10.26 18.47
N GLU A 10 3.33 10.92 18.44
CA GLU A 10 3.72 11.94 19.43
C GLU A 10 2.76 13.15 19.43
N LEU A 11 2.29 13.59 18.26
CA LEU A 11 1.30 14.68 18.15
C LEU A 11 -0.02 14.30 18.83
N ILE A 12 -0.51 13.09 18.57
CA ILE A 12 -1.76 12.58 19.14
C ILE A 12 -1.64 12.49 20.67
N GLU A 13 -0.57 11.91 21.17
CA GLU A 13 -0.31 11.80 22.61
C GLU A 13 -0.19 13.18 23.28
N SER A 14 0.48 14.13 22.64
CA SER A 14 0.63 15.51 23.13
C SER A 14 -0.70 16.27 23.22
N LYS A 15 -1.62 16.04 22.28
CA LYS A 15 -2.94 16.69 22.27
C LYS A 15 -3.91 16.01 23.24
N LEU A 16 -3.86 14.69 23.36
CA LEU A 16 -4.71 13.95 24.31
C LEU A 16 -4.27 14.18 25.76
N SER A 17 -2.97 14.36 26.03
CA SER A 17 -2.47 14.63 27.39
C SER A 17 -2.90 16.00 27.92
N LYS A 18 -3.05 16.99 27.02
CA LYS A 18 -3.61 18.31 27.37
C LYS A 18 -5.07 18.27 27.82
N LEU A 19 -5.80 17.21 27.47
CA LEU A 19 -7.21 17.05 27.85
C LEU A 19 -7.38 16.57 29.31
N HIS A 20 -6.30 16.23 30.03
CA HIS A 20 -6.32 15.82 31.44
C HIS A 20 -7.46 14.83 31.76
N LEU A 21 -7.58 13.81 30.93
CA LEU A 21 -8.62 12.78 31.06
C LEU A 21 -8.17 11.75 32.10
N ASP A 22 -9.08 11.35 32.99
CA ASP A 22 -8.88 10.25 33.95
C ASP A 22 -9.02 8.86 33.26
N LEU A 23 -8.59 8.74 32.00
CA LEU A 23 -8.55 7.49 31.26
C LEU A 23 -7.11 7.02 31.11
N ASP A 24 -6.94 5.73 30.84
CA ASP A 24 -5.65 5.20 30.39
C ASP A 24 -5.25 5.89 29.08
N GLN A 25 -4.34 6.86 29.23
CA GLN A 25 -3.84 7.72 28.16
C GLN A 25 -3.30 6.89 26.99
N GLN A 26 -2.68 5.74 27.30
CA GLN A 26 -2.09 4.81 26.34
C GLN A 26 -3.15 4.03 25.55
N GLU A 27 -4.25 3.65 26.19
CA GLU A 27 -5.37 2.98 25.51
C GLU A 27 -6.09 3.98 24.61
N LEU A 28 -6.40 5.16 25.13
CA LEU A 28 -7.05 6.24 24.39
C LEU A 28 -6.21 6.67 23.18
N SER A 29 -4.90 6.85 23.34
CA SER A 29 -4.02 7.19 22.22
C SER A 29 -3.99 6.07 21.18
N SER A 30 -3.89 4.80 21.59
CA SER A 30 -3.94 3.67 20.65
C SER A 30 -5.25 3.60 19.86
N PHE A 31 -6.38 3.86 20.51
CA PHE A 31 -7.70 3.89 19.89
C PHE A 31 -7.82 5.02 18.86
N VAL A 32 -7.40 6.24 19.25
CA VAL A 32 -7.42 7.42 18.39
C VAL A 32 -6.47 7.24 17.19
N ILE A 33 -5.26 6.70 17.41
CA ILE A 33 -4.31 6.38 16.34
C ILE A 33 -4.93 5.40 15.34
N GLY A 34 -5.58 4.33 15.82
CA GLY A 34 -6.26 3.34 14.97
C GLY A 34 -7.32 3.99 14.07
N ILE A 35 -8.20 4.81 14.65
CA ILE A 35 -9.25 5.52 13.92
C ILE A 35 -8.67 6.51 12.89
N LEU A 36 -7.61 7.22 13.25
CA LEU A 36 -7.00 8.21 12.37
C LEU A 36 -6.24 7.58 11.19
N LYS A 37 -5.58 6.43 11.41
CA LYS A 37 -4.91 5.65 10.35
C LYS A 37 -5.92 4.96 9.41
N GLU A 38 -7.16 4.71 9.85
CA GLU A 38 -8.20 4.19 8.96
C GLU A 38 -8.69 5.24 7.96
N HIS A 39 -8.49 4.98 6.67
CA HIS A 39 -8.94 5.85 5.57
C HIS A 39 -10.41 5.65 5.20
N SER A 40 -11.09 4.66 5.78
CA SER A 40 -12.50 4.35 5.49
C SER A 40 -13.49 5.24 6.21
N PHE A 41 -13.08 5.89 7.31
CA PHE A 41 -13.93 6.79 8.08
C PHE A 41 -13.86 8.23 7.57
N GLU A 42 -15.01 8.89 7.49
CA GLU A 42 -15.10 10.34 7.28
C GLU A 42 -14.69 11.10 8.55
N ARG A 43 -14.33 12.38 8.43
CA ARG A 43 -13.85 13.19 9.55
C ARG A 43 -14.88 13.27 10.68
N GLU A 44 -16.15 13.38 10.30
CA GLU A 44 -17.30 13.41 11.19
C GLU A 44 -17.49 12.09 11.94
N ASP A 45 -17.25 10.96 11.27
CA ASP A 45 -17.33 9.63 11.88
C ASP A 45 -16.18 9.42 12.88
N LYS A 46 -14.96 9.82 12.51
CA LYS A 46 -13.79 9.77 13.41
C LYS A 46 -14.04 10.60 14.66
N LYS A 47 -14.55 11.82 14.49
CA LYS A 47 -14.92 12.70 15.61
C LYS A 47 -15.97 12.05 16.51
N SER A 48 -17.03 11.51 15.93
CA SER A 48 -18.13 10.88 16.67
C SER A 48 -17.68 9.63 17.43
N ALA A 49 -16.78 8.85 16.85
CA ALA A 49 -16.21 7.68 17.51
C ALA A 49 -15.28 8.04 18.68
N ILE A 50 -14.45 9.08 18.52
CA ILE A 50 -13.57 9.58 19.59
C ILE A 50 -14.40 10.20 20.73
N LEU A 51 -15.36 11.06 20.39
CA LEU A 51 -16.29 11.62 21.38
C LEU A 51 -17.09 10.52 22.10
N GLY A 52 -17.61 9.55 21.37
CA GLY A 52 -18.35 8.43 21.94
C GLY A 52 -17.50 7.53 22.85
N TYR A 53 -16.20 7.42 22.60
CA TYR A 53 -15.26 6.72 23.49
C TYR A 53 -14.99 7.54 24.75
N LEU A 54 -14.89 8.87 24.64
CA LEU A 54 -14.74 9.78 25.78
C LEU A 54 -16.01 9.93 26.62
N GLU A 55 -17.18 9.74 26.02
CA GLU A 55 -18.50 9.79 26.67
C GLU A 55 -18.92 8.43 27.27
N LYS A 56 -18.25 7.33 26.90
CA LYS A 56 -18.55 6.01 27.44
C LYS A 56 -18.20 5.97 28.93
N GLU A 57 -19.23 5.76 29.75
CA GLU A 57 -19.07 5.42 31.17
C GLU A 57 -18.40 4.06 31.30
N GLU A 58 -17.13 4.03 31.73
CA GLU A 58 -16.61 2.87 32.44
C GLU A 58 -16.97 3.00 33.93
N ASP A 59 -17.61 1.97 34.47
CA ASP A 59 -17.90 1.78 35.90
C ASP A 59 -18.79 2.82 36.62
N GLY A 60 -19.80 3.38 35.94
CA GLY A 60 -20.82 4.22 36.60
C GLY A 60 -20.28 5.51 37.23
N LYS A 61 -19.07 5.90 36.81
CA LYS A 61 -18.41 7.14 37.19
C LYS A 61 -18.32 7.96 35.91
N LEU A 62 -19.21 8.94 35.76
CA LEU A 62 -19.05 10.00 34.77
C LEU A 62 -17.59 10.47 34.85
N ILE A 63 -16.86 10.42 33.73
CA ILE A 63 -15.50 10.93 33.58
C ILE A 63 -15.59 12.46 33.64
N HIS A 64 -15.96 12.97 34.81
CA HIS A 64 -15.95 14.37 35.12
C HIS A 64 -14.50 14.71 35.41
N LEU A 65 -13.96 15.53 34.50
CA LEU A 65 -12.88 16.48 34.71
C LEU A 65 -12.65 16.68 36.21
N ALA A 66 -11.49 16.26 36.71
CA ALA A 66 -11.01 16.58 38.04
C ALA A 66 -10.86 18.11 38.15
N ALA A 67 -11.99 18.80 38.30
CA ALA A 67 -12.07 20.19 38.70
C ALA A 67 -11.64 20.21 40.17
N SER A 68 -10.34 20.40 40.36
CA SER A 68 -9.78 20.82 41.63
C SER A 68 -10.67 21.92 42.23
N SER A 69 -11.27 21.64 43.39
CA SER A 69 -11.65 22.62 44.40
C SER A 69 -12.24 23.93 43.86
N THR A 70 -13.50 23.93 43.42
CA THR A 70 -14.27 25.18 43.28
C THR A 70 -15.54 25.09 44.12
N PRO A 71 -15.82 26.08 45.01
CA PRO A 71 -16.93 26.00 45.94
C PRO A 71 -18.28 25.95 45.21
N ALA A 72 -19.20 25.19 45.77
CA ALA A 72 -20.48 24.71 45.25
C ALA A 72 -21.54 25.79 44.89
N SER A 73 -21.15 26.96 44.37
CA SER A 73 -22.04 28.08 44.04
C SER A 73 -22.22 28.32 42.53
N GLN A 74 -21.61 27.54 41.64
CA GLN A 74 -21.74 27.74 40.17
C GLN A 74 -22.27 26.51 39.41
N LEU A 75 -23.00 25.64 40.08
CA LEU A 75 -23.61 24.43 39.50
C LEU A 75 -24.90 24.75 38.71
N THR A 76 -24.87 25.71 37.79
CA THR A 76 -25.97 25.99 36.85
C THR A 76 -25.50 26.35 35.43
N ARG A 77 -24.26 26.00 35.06
CA ARG A 77 -23.87 25.93 33.63
C ARG A 77 -23.79 24.48 33.18
N ARG A 78 -24.99 23.94 32.92
CA ARG A 78 -25.36 23.19 31.71
C ARG A 78 -24.22 22.28 31.11
N PRO A 79 -24.32 20.93 31.20
CA PRO A 79 -23.22 19.98 30.94
C PRO A 79 -22.66 19.89 29.51
N TRP A 80 -23.22 20.62 28.54
CA TRP A 80 -22.79 20.62 27.13
C TRP A 80 -21.59 21.55 26.84
N ALA A 81 -21.25 22.48 27.73
CA ALA A 81 -20.12 23.38 27.49
C ALA A 81 -18.76 22.65 27.55
N ALA A 82 -18.66 21.55 28.31
CA ALA A 82 -17.46 20.72 28.40
C ALA A 82 -17.29 19.83 27.17
N THR A 83 -18.38 19.26 26.65
CA THR A 83 -18.38 18.46 25.42
C THR A 83 -18.07 19.30 24.19
N ASP A 84 -18.52 20.57 24.15
CA ASP A 84 -18.21 21.49 23.04
C ASP A 84 -16.71 21.85 23.01
N ALA A 85 -16.09 22.08 24.18
CA ALA A 85 -14.65 22.37 24.27
C ALA A 85 -13.78 21.16 23.89
N MET A 86 -14.19 19.95 24.30
CA MET A 86 -13.55 18.71 23.88
C MET A 86 -13.72 18.47 22.38
N GLY A 87 -14.93 18.68 21.86
CA GLY A 87 -15.23 18.56 20.42
C GLY A 87 -14.38 19.50 19.56
N ALA A 88 -14.15 20.74 20.01
CA ALA A 88 -13.27 21.68 19.33
C ALA A 88 -11.79 21.24 19.35
N SER A 89 -11.34 20.66 20.47
CA SER A 89 -9.97 20.13 20.59
C SER A 89 -9.74 18.90 19.70
N ILE A 90 -10.78 18.07 19.53
CA ILE A 90 -10.77 16.92 18.61
C ILE A 90 -10.81 17.39 17.15
N ASP A 91 -11.58 18.43 16.83
CA ASP A 91 -11.59 19.03 15.48
C ASP A 91 -10.22 19.56 15.08
N GLU A 92 -9.52 20.22 16.01
CA GLU A 92 -8.15 20.70 15.83
C GLU A 92 -7.18 19.53 15.60
N LEU A 93 -7.27 18.48 16.42
CA LEU A 93 -6.48 17.25 16.26
C LEU A 93 -6.70 16.61 14.87
N LEU A 94 -7.96 16.49 14.43
CA LEU A 94 -8.32 15.95 13.12
C LEU A 94 -7.80 16.83 11.97
N GLY A 95 -7.71 18.14 12.18
CA GLY A 95 -7.14 19.08 11.20
C GLY A 95 -5.64 18.89 11.04
N GLU A 96 -4.90 18.96 12.15
CA GLU A 96 -3.43 18.86 12.15
C GLU A 96 -2.95 17.48 11.66
N THR A 97 -3.63 16.41 12.06
CA THR A 97 -3.32 15.04 11.61
C THR A 97 -3.64 14.82 10.14
N GLY A 98 -4.71 15.45 9.63
CA GLY A 98 -5.03 15.45 8.20
C GLY A 98 -3.99 16.19 7.37
N GLU A 99 -3.57 17.37 7.82
CA GLU A 99 -2.52 18.16 7.16
C GLU A 99 -1.18 17.41 7.11
N LEU A 100 -0.81 16.70 8.18
CA LEU A 100 0.39 15.86 8.21
C LEU A 100 0.31 14.70 7.21
N GLN A 101 -0.82 14.00 7.13
CA GLN A 101 -1.03 12.93 6.15
C GLN A 101 -0.99 13.45 4.70
N ASP A 102 -1.58 14.62 4.44
CA ASP A 102 -1.55 15.23 3.12
C ASP A 102 -0.14 15.73 2.74
N GLN A 103 0.64 16.23 3.71
CA GLN A 103 2.05 16.57 3.51
C GLN A 103 2.91 15.34 3.21
N GLU A 104 2.68 14.22 3.91
CA GLU A 104 3.39 12.97 3.61
C GLU A 104 3.04 12.47 2.21
N ARG A 105 1.75 12.46 1.85
CA ARG A 105 1.31 12.06 0.51
C ARG A 105 1.88 12.97 -0.59
N ALA A 106 2.00 14.28 -0.32
CA ALA A 106 2.63 15.22 -1.23
C ALA A 106 4.13 14.96 -1.39
N ARG A 107 4.85 14.68 -0.29
CA ARG A 107 6.27 14.29 -0.34
C ARG A 107 6.48 12.98 -1.10
N GLU A 108 5.64 11.98 -0.86
CA GLU A 108 5.74 10.69 -1.52
C GLU A 108 5.42 10.80 -3.03
N ALA A 109 4.47 11.66 -3.41
CA ALA A 109 4.18 11.97 -4.80
C ALA A 109 5.35 12.71 -5.49
N GLU A 110 5.99 13.67 -4.81
CA GLU A 110 7.17 14.37 -5.34
C GLU A 110 8.37 13.42 -5.47
N GLU A 111 8.61 12.55 -4.50
CA GLU A 111 9.67 11.54 -4.54
C GLU A 111 9.42 10.51 -5.65
N ALA A 112 8.17 10.04 -5.80
CA ALA A 112 7.79 9.17 -6.91
C ALA A 112 7.98 9.85 -8.27
N GLN A 113 7.74 11.17 -8.36
CA GLN A 113 7.97 11.94 -9.58
C GLN A 113 9.47 12.09 -9.87
N ARG A 114 10.30 12.35 -8.85
CA ARG A 114 11.77 12.38 -8.98
C ARG A 114 12.33 11.03 -9.44
N VAL A 115 11.87 9.93 -8.85
CA VAL A 115 12.26 8.56 -9.26
C VAL A 115 11.78 8.25 -10.67
N ALA A 116 10.59 8.73 -11.06
CA ALA A 116 10.09 8.56 -12.42
C ALA A 116 10.89 9.37 -13.44
N ASP A 117 11.34 10.57 -13.10
CA ASP A 117 12.15 11.42 -13.95
C ASP A 117 13.61 10.93 -14.04
N GLU A 118 14.21 10.44 -12.95
CA GLU A 118 15.50 9.71 -13.00
C GLU A 118 15.43 8.47 -13.90
N LYS A 119 14.32 7.70 -13.83
CA LYS A 119 14.11 6.56 -14.74
C LYS A 119 13.94 6.99 -16.20
N LYS A 120 13.35 8.14 -16.48
CA LYS A 120 13.26 8.68 -17.85
C LYS A 120 14.63 9.15 -18.34
N GLU A 121 15.42 9.78 -17.49
CA GLU A 121 16.76 10.28 -17.84
C GLU A 121 17.74 9.13 -18.11
N GLN A 122 17.66 8.04 -17.33
CA GLN A 122 18.39 6.79 -17.60
C GLN A 122 17.96 6.10 -18.91
N ASN A 123 16.70 6.28 -19.34
CA ASN A 123 16.21 5.71 -20.61
C ASN A 123 16.50 6.60 -21.82
N ALA A 124 16.65 7.91 -21.63
CA ALA A 124 16.99 8.88 -22.68
C ALA A 124 18.45 8.76 -23.17
N GLY A 125 19.35 8.18 -22.36
CA GLY A 125 20.74 7.89 -22.75
C GLY A 125 20.90 6.70 -23.72
N LYS A 126 19.87 5.86 -23.91
CA LYS A 126 19.89 4.80 -24.91
C LYS A 126 19.50 5.38 -26.27
N LYS A 127 20.47 5.99 -26.95
CA LYS A 127 20.38 6.21 -28.40
C LYS A 127 19.93 4.89 -29.03
N LYS A 128 18.83 4.91 -29.78
CA LYS A 128 18.41 3.77 -30.59
C LYS A 128 19.61 3.38 -31.46
N LEU A 129 20.22 2.22 -31.18
CA LEU A 129 21.29 1.68 -32.00
C LEU A 129 20.75 1.57 -33.44
N THR A 130 21.53 2.05 -34.41
CA THR A 130 21.24 1.77 -35.82
C THR A 130 21.35 0.26 -36.06
N PRO A 131 20.59 -0.32 -37.01
CA PRO A 131 20.56 -1.77 -37.25
C PRO A 131 21.95 -2.37 -37.54
N GLU A 132 22.91 -1.59 -38.04
CA GLU A 132 24.30 -2.03 -38.24
C GLU A 132 25.06 -2.28 -36.92
N GLN A 133 24.76 -1.53 -35.85
CA GLN A 133 25.42 -1.72 -34.55
C GLN A 133 24.84 -2.91 -33.78
N GLU A 134 23.57 -3.24 -33.96
CA GLU A 134 23.00 -4.48 -33.40
C GLU A 134 23.57 -5.72 -34.09
N ALA A 135 23.79 -5.68 -35.41
CA ALA A 135 24.43 -6.78 -36.13
C ALA A 135 25.88 -7.02 -35.68
N ALA A 136 26.65 -5.95 -35.45
CA ALA A 136 28.01 -6.06 -34.92
C ALA A 136 28.04 -6.67 -33.52
N LYS A 137 27.10 -6.27 -32.65
CA LYS A 137 27.01 -6.80 -31.28
C LYS A 137 26.51 -8.24 -31.23
N GLN A 138 25.64 -8.63 -32.17
CA GLN A 138 25.23 -10.02 -32.35
C GLN A 138 26.37 -10.89 -32.90
N GLN A 139 27.17 -10.38 -33.83
CA GLN A 139 28.38 -11.07 -34.31
C GLN A 139 29.45 -11.21 -33.22
N GLU A 140 29.64 -10.18 -32.39
CA GLU A 140 30.53 -10.25 -31.23
C GLU A 140 30.05 -11.28 -30.20
N LEU A 141 28.74 -11.35 -29.95
CA LEU A 141 28.15 -12.40 -29.11
C LEU A 141 28.34 -13.79 -29.71
N LEU A 142 28.14 -13.96 -31.02
CA LEU A 142 28.38 -15.24 -31.69
C LEU A 142 29.86 -15.65 -31.63
N GLN A 143 30.80 -14.72 -31.83
CA GLN A 143 32.23 -14.99 -31.66
C GLN A 143 32.59 -15.33 -30.21
N ALA A 144 31.99 -14.64 -29.24
CA ALA A 144 32.22 -14.92 -27.82
C ALA A 144 31.70 -16.30 -27.40
N TYR A 145 30.66 -16.82 -28.07
CA TYR A 145 30.14 -18.17 -27.83
C TYR A 145 30.89 -19.24 -28.63
N ASP A 146 31.37 -18.95 -29.85
CA ASP A 146 32.26 -19.85 -30.61
C ASP A 146 33.61 -20.06 -29.91
N TYR A 147 34.11 -19.06 -29.17
CA TYR A 147 35.34 -19.18 -28.37
C TYR A 147 35.19 -20.03 -27.10
N VAL A 148 33.98 -20.48 -26.75
CA VAL A 148 33.74 -21.30 -25.55
C VAL A 148 33.74 -22.81 -25.86
N GLU A 149 33.71 -23.23 -27.13
CA GLU A 149 33.69 -24.67 -27.49
C GLU A 149 35.07 -25.29 -27.80
N GLU A 150 36.17 -24.53 -27.96
CA GLU A 150 37.47 -25.10 -28.41
C GLU A 150 38.63 -25.18 -27.39
N GLU A 151 38.46 -24.80 -26.13
CA GLU A 151 39.50 -25.03 -25.10
C GLU A 151 38.89 -25.53 -23.80
N ASP A 152 38.80 -26.85 -23.63
CA ASP A 152 39.17 -27.53 -22.37
C ASP A 152 39.09 -29.07 -22.52
N ASP A 153 40.10 -29.62 -23.18
CA ASP A 153 40.55 -31.00 -22.95
C ASP A 153 41.48 -31.00 -21.72
N ALA A 154 40.94 -31.19 -20.51
CA ALA A 154 41.73 -31.56 -19.32
C ALA A 154 40.87 -32.32 -18.28
N PRO A 155 41.37 -33.41 -17.67
CA PRO A 155 40.53 -34.42 -17.03
C PRO A 155 40.12 -34.05 -15.60
N ALA A 156 38.83 -34.29 -15.33
CA ALA A 156 38.21 -34.78 -14.10
C ALA A 156 38.95 -34.52 -12.77
N ASP A 157 38.43 -33.56 -12.01
CA ASP A 157 38.36 -33.66 -10.55
C ASP A 157 36.92 -33.39 -10.09
N GLU A 158 36.42 -34.34 -9.31
CA GLU A 158 35.04 -34.48 -8.87
C GLU A 158 34.58 -33.30 -7.99
N ALA A 159 33.54 -32.59 -8.42
CA ALA A 159 32.68 -31.81 -7.54
C ALA A 159 31.22 -32.00 -7.97
N ASP A 160 30.55 -32.90 -7.25
CA ASP A 160 29.11 -33.24 -7.24
C ASP A 160 28.18 -32.33 -8.07
N GLN A 161 28.09 -32.59 -9.37
CA GLN A 161 26.90 -32.22 -10.14
C GLN A 161 25.78 -33.18 -9.76
N ALA A 162 24.80 -32.66 -9.02
CA ALA A 162 23.52 -33.34 -8.85
C ALA A 162 22.99 -33.75 -10.22
N PRO A 163 22.55 -35.02 -10.40
CA PRO A 163 22.25 -35.55 -11.71
C PRO A 163 21.17 -34.70 -12.38
N ASP A 164 21.44 -34.39 -13.64
CA ASP A 164 20.60 -33.70 -14.60
C ASP A 164 19.13 -34.05 -14.37
N ALA A 165 18.43 -33.18 -13.63
CA ALA A 165 17.10 -33.45 -13.16
C ALA A 165 16.17 -33.27 -14.35
N VAL A 166 15.90 -34.37 -15.05
CA VAL A 166 14.81 -34.52 -16.03
C VAL A 166 13.64 -33.68 -15.54
N PHE A 167 13.30 -32.61 -16.27
CA PHE A 167 12.23 -31.70 -15.90
C PHE A 167 10.92 -32.50 -15.83
N VAL A 168 10.48 -32.86 -14.63
CA VAL A 168 9.22 -33.58 -14.40
C VAL A 168 8.12 -32.55 -14.18
N ASP A 169 7.13 -32.54 -15.06
CA ASP A 169 5.95 -31.68 -14.91
C ASP A 169 5.28 -31.93 -13.54
N PRO A 170 5.21 -30.93 -12.64
CA PRO A 170 4.62 -31.10 -11.32
C PRO A 170 3.14 -31.50 -11.36
N ARG A 171 2.44 -31.30 -12.48
CA ARG A 171 1.05 -31.75 -12.66
C ARG A 171 0.90 -33.25 -12.85
N MET A 172 1.98 -33.94 -13.21
CA MET A 172 2.03 -35.40 -13.36
C MET A 172 2.42 -36.10 -12.05
N LEU A 173 2.91 -35.33 -11.07
CA LEU A 173 3.31 -35.85 -9.75
C LEU A 173 2.10 -35.99 -8.79
N SER A 174 2.19 -36.97 -7.90
CA SER A 174 1.23 -37.14 -6.80
C SER A 174 1.26 -35.94 -5.85
N LYS A 175 0.15 -35.68 -5.12
CA LYS A 175 0.06 -34.54 -4.18
C LYS A 175 1.22 -34.50 -3.17
N LYS A 176 1.66 -35.67 -2.67
CA LYS A 176 2.80 -35.77 -1.75
C LYS A 176 4.13 -35.42 -2.41
N ALA A 177 4.32 -35.80 -3.68
CA ALA A 177 5.53 -35.50 -4.43
C ALA A 177 5.63 -34.01 -4.81
N ARG A 178 4.49 -33.36 -5.15
CA ARG A 178 4.45 -31.90 -5.40
C ARG A 178 4.88 -31.10 -4.18
N LYS A 179 4.30 -31.41 -3.01
CA LYS A 179 4.64 -30.74 -1.75
C LYS A 179 6.13 -30.90 -1.40
N LYS A 180 6.72 -32.07 -1.70
CA LYS A 180 8.15 -32.32 -1.49
C LYS A 180 9.03 -31.53 -2.46
N ALA A 181 8.62 -31.37 -3.72
CA ALA A 181 9.34 -30.56 -4.70
C ALA A 181 9.27 -29.06 -4.36
N GLU A 182 8.10 -28.57 -3.97
CA GLU A 182 7.90 -27.20 -3.50
C GLU A 182 8.71 -26.90 -2.23
N GLN A 183 8.72 -27.82 -1.28
CA GLN A 183 9.56 -27.72 -0.08
C GLN A 183 11.05 -27.75 -0.42
N LYS A 184 11.46 -28.52 -1.44
CA LYS A 184 12.86 -28.55 -1.92
C LYS A 184 13.24 -27.24 -2.62
N GLN A 185 12.33 -26.62 -3.37
CA GLN A 185 12.56 -25.31 -3.99
C GLN A 185 12.68 -24.20 -2.95
N LEU A 186 11.80 -24.19 -1.95
CA LEU A 186 11.89 -23.30 -0.79
C LEU A 186 13.20 -23.51 0.01
N ALA A 187 13.60 -24.76 0.22
CA ALA A 187 14.86 -25.10 0.90
C ALA A 187 16.11 -24.73 0.08
N ALA A 188 16.00 -24.71 -1.25
CA ALA A 188 17.05 -24.23 -2.15
C ALA A 188 17.10 -22.68 -2.23
N GLY A 189 16.33 -21.97 -1.41
CA GLY A 189 16.31 -20.51 -1.37
C GLY A 189 15.63 -19.87 -2.58
N VAL A 190 14.87 -20.64 -3.36
CA VAL A 190 14.08 -20.10 -4.49
C VAL A 190 12.89 -19.36 -3.90
N ASP A 191 12.98 -18.04 -3.84
CA ASP A 191 11.88 -17.17 -3.42
C ASP A 191 10.74 -17.23 -4.46
N LEU A 192 9.68 -17.96 -4.11
CA LEU A 192 8.49 -18.17 -4.95
C LEU A 192 7.77 -16.84 -5.26
N LEU A 193 7.93 -15.80 -4.44
CA LEU A 193 7.35 -14.47 -4.71
C LEU A 193 8.14 -13.66 -5.73
N MET A 194 9.43 -13.97 -5.92
CA MET A 194 10.31 -13.34 -6.91
C MET A 194 10.19 -13.99 -8.30
N LEU A 195 9.49 -15.12 -8.41
CA LEU A 195 9.28 -15.77 -9.70
C LEU A 195 8.32 -14.96 -10.59
N PRO A 196 8.62 -14.78 -11.89
CA PRO A 196 7.72 -14.11 -12.81
C PRO A 196 6.34 -14.78 -12.83
N ASN A 197 5.28 -14.00 -12.58
CA ASN A 197 3.91 -14.50 -12.72
C ASN A 197 3.58 -14.70 -14.21
N MET A 198 3.77 -15.93 -14.70
CA MET A 198 3.50 -16.32 -16.08
C MET A 198 2.02 -16.13 -16.49
N ASN A 199 1.10 -16.01 -15.53
CA ASN A 199 -0.31 -15.73 -15.80
C ASN A 199 -0.62 -14.23 -15.94
N ALA A 200 0.33 -13.34 -15.65
CA ALA A 200 0.10 -11.89 -15.70
C ALA A 200 -0.31 -11.41 -17.09
N ALA A 201 0.25 -12.00 -18.16
CA ALA A 201 -0.11 -11.68 -19.53
C ALA A 201 -1.57 -12.09 -19.86
N ILE A 202 -2.01 -13.24 -19.36
CA ILE A 202 -3.37 -13.75 -19.56
C ILE A 202 -4.37 -12.87 -18.83
N VAL A 203 -4.09 -12.50 -17.57
CA VAL A 203 -4.94 -11.62 -16.76
C VAL A 203 -5.04 -10.22 -17.39
N LYS A 204 -3.90 -9.63 -17.82
CA LYS A 204 -3.90 -8.35 -18.53
C LYS A 204 -4.66 -8.40 -19.86
N GLY A 205 -4.55 -9.50 -20.61
CA GLY A 205 -5.30 -9.72 -21.84
C GLY A 205 -6.81 -9.77 -21.61
N ALA A 206 -7.25 -10.53 -20.60
CA ALA A 206 -8.66 -10.63 -20.22
C ALA A 206 -9.23 -9.29 -19.72
N GLU A 207 -8.45 -8.52 -18.96
CA GLU A 207 -8.87 -7.20 -18.50
C GLU A 207 -8.99 -6.19 -19.66
N LEU A 208 -8.06 -6.21 -20.62
CA LEU A 208 -8.17 -5.39 -21.83
C LEU A 208 -9.39 -5.74 -22.68
N GLN A 209 -9.75 -7.03 -22.77
CA GLN A 209 -10.98 -7.45 -23.44
C GLN A 209 -12.23 -6.92 -22.73
N ARG A 210 -12.32 -7.05 -21.39
CA ARG A 210 -13.42 -6.47 -20.61
C ARG A 210 -13.56 -4.96 -20.82
N ARG A 211 -12.46 -4.21 -20.78
CA ARG A 211 -12.48 -2.76 -21.02
C ARG A 211 -12.98 -2.40 -22.43
N LYS A 212 -12.62 -3.20 -23.45
CA LYS A 212 -13.11 -3.02 -24.83
C LYS A 212 -14.62 -3.29 -24.93
N GLU A 213 -15.11 -4.36 -24.29
CA GLU A 213 -16.53 -4.68 -24.27
C GLU A 213 -17.37 -3.61 -23.56
N ASP A 214 -16.88 -3.10 -22.43
CA ASP A 214 -17.57 -2.04 -21.68
C ASP A 214 -17.58 -0.71 -22.45
N ALA A 215 -16.48 -0.37 -23.13
CA ALA A 215 -16.42 0.77 -24.03
C ALA A 215 -17.43 0.63 -25.19
N ALA A 216 -17.55 -0.56 -25.79
CA ALA A 216 -18.51 -0.82 -26.87
C ALA A 216 -19.97 -0.74 -26.39
N LYS A 217 -20.27 -1.25 -25.19
CA LYS A 217 -21.61 -1.11 -24.57
C LYS A 217 -21.93 0.35 -24.29
N ALA A 218 -20.97 1.12 -23.79
CA ALA A 218 -21.15 2.55 -23.53
C ALA A 218 -21.38 3.35 -24.82
N SER A 219 -20.65 3.05 -25.91
CA SER A 219 -20.87 3.70 -27.20
C SER A 219 -22.23 3.34 -27.80
N ALA A 220 -22.65 2.07 -27.72
CA ALA A 220 -23.95 1.63 -28.20
C ALA A 220 -25.10 2.30 -27.43
N LYS A 221 -24.96 2.46 -26.10
CA LYS A 221 -25.93 3.21 -25.29
C LYS A 221 -26.02 4.67 -25.71
N ARG A 222 -24.88 5.36 -25.89
CA ARG A 222 -24.83 6.76 -26.37
C ARG A 222 -25.47 6.93 -27.74
N GLU A 223 -25.26 5.98 -28.64
CA GLU A 223 -25.85 6.02 -29.98
C GLU A 223 -27.37 5.83 -29.96
N LYS A 224 -27.85 4.89 -29.12
CA LYS A 224 -29.29 4.70 -28.89
C LYS A 224 -29.95 5.95 -28.28
N ASP A 225 -29.35 6.51 -27.23
CA ASP A 225 -29.85 7.72 -26.58
C ASP A 225 -29.91 8.90 -27.57
N LYS A 226 -28.91 9.04 -28.45
CA LYS A 226 -28.89 10.06 -29.52
C LYS A 226 -29.96 9.83 -30.59
N ALA A 227 -30.24 8.57 -30.93
CA ALA A 227 -31.28 8.22 -31.89
C ALA A 227 -32.69 8.48 -31.34
N ASP A 228 -32.93 8.16 -30.07
CA ASP A 228 -34.22 8.41 -29.42
C ASP A 228 -34.48 9.91 -29.22
N LEU A 229 -33.45 10.70 -28.87
CA LEU A 229 -33.56 12.15 -28.75
C LEU A 229 -33.87 12.85 -30.08
N LYS A 230 -33.46 12.26 -31.22
CA LYS A 230 -33.84 12.75 -32.56
C LYS A 230 -35.29 12.44 -32.93
N LYS A 231 -35.89 11.37 -32.40
CA LYS A 231 -37.29 11.00 -32.65
C LYS A 231 -38.28 11.83 -31.81
N GLN A 232 -37.81 12.46 -30.74
CA GLN A 232 -38.61 13.33 -29.88
C GLN A 232 -38.66 14.80 -30.34
N LYS A 233 -37.94 15.17 -31.40
CA LYS A 233 -38.01 16.47 -32.06
C LYS A 233 -38.80 16.36 -33.36
#